data_AF-A0AAF0EDY2-F1
#
_entry.id   AF-A0AAF0EDY2-F1
#
_cell.length_a   1.000
_cell.length_b   1.000
_cell.length_c   1.000
_cell.angle_alpha   90.00
_cell.angle_beta   90.00
_cell.angle_gamma   90.00
#
_symmetry.space_group_name_H-M   'P 1'
#
loop_
_entity.id
_entity.type
_entity.pdbx_description
1 polymer ?
#
loop_
_entity_poly.entity_id
_entity_poly.type
_entity_poly.pdbx_seq_one_letter_code
_entity_poly.pdbx_strand_id
1 'polypeptide(L)'
;MSAEPKMVDIVGPKDIEKKEDASTEALRYSHVEAAAVDEAYTRKVYVFNKIINEHIGMNAWQWWLLVVAGMGWFLDNAWLQLVALILPQVKAEFFTAPELDQLENKAAFLTLSLFTGMVVGATLWGYLADILGRRVSFNITLLICGVFGIAAGGAKSFAALAGLIGASCFGIGGSLPVDGMLFLEFLPGSHQYLLTLLSVSWSLGQLATSLIGWGFISGWNCEKHEACLDKYNSQGWLEMNVGWRYVIFTTGAYTLFCFFVRFIVFPLPESPKYYLANGRDAQAVQAMHKFAALCGKPLPEGMLTVATLRQAAGEPVEMGNDEVLKEPNGIMARCTSWVAEVRENVRHSKHVSLYQQIKPLFSSWPLGYTTAVTWLLWLLIGLAYPLFNSFIVTYLGSSGDPSLYKTYRNYVIISVCGVPGSVIGAWMVTWPRSGRRGAMAIGTILSGVFLFGFTGVGSDSDSQLAFFSVTNFFENIMYGVLYCYTPESFPAPLRGTADGVAAMLNRLMGVVATIIFIYSTSSEPPIYTSATLFIVSGLLMLTLRVETAARTSL
;
A
#
# COMPACT_ATOMS: atom_id res chain seq x y z
N MET A 1 -38.61 -18.79 21.63
CA MET A 1 -38.97 -17.61 20.81
C MET A 1 -37.93 -17.48 19.72
N SER A 2 -38.22 -18.02 18.53
CA SER A 2 -37.36 -17.85 17.35
C SER A 2 -37.46 -16.41 16.89
N ALA A 3 -36.35 -15.68 16.90
CA ALA A 3 -36.27 -14.40 16.22
C ALA A 3 -36.33 -14.68 14.71
N GLU A 4 -37.39 -14.21 14.05
CA GLU A 4 -37.44 -14.16 12.59
C GLU A 4 -36.22 -13.38 12.08
N PRO A 5 -35.53 -13.84 11.02
CA PRO A 5 -34.47 -13.07 10.42
C PRO A 5 -35.08 -11.78 9.85
N LYS A 6 -34.64 -10.62 10.34
CA LYS A 6 -34.98 -9.33 9.73
C LYS A 6 -34.57 -9.38 8.26
N MET A 7 -35.54 -9.50 7.35
CA MET A 7 -35.31 -9.21 5.94
C MET A 7 -34.84 -7.77 5.87
N VAL A 8 -33.62 -7.58 5.37
CA VAL A 8 -33.21 -6.25 4.92
C VAL A 8 -34.12 -5.92 3.76
N ASP A 9 -34.96 -4.89 3.89
CA ASP A 9 -35.83 -4.41 2.81
C ASP A 9 -34.93 -3.99 1.64
N ILE A 10 -34.78 -4.88 0.67
CA ILE A 10 -34.29 -4.53 -0.66
C ILE A 10 -35.50 -3.93 -1.33
N VAL A 11 -35.59 -2.60 -1.21
CA VAL A 11 -36.70 -1.72 -1.55
C VAL A 11 -37.54 -2.27 -2.71
N GLY A 12 -38.84 -2.46 -2.46
CA GLY A 12 -39.77 -2.99 -3.46
C GLY A 12 -40.11 -1.98 -4.57
N PRO A 13 -40.69 -2.43 -5.69
CA PRO A 13 -40.79 -1.68 -6.96
C PRO A 13 -41.54 -0.34 -6.91
N LYS A 14 -42.39 -0.10 -5.89
CA LYS A 14 -43.22 1.11 -5.78
C LYS A 14 -42.64 2.21 -4.88
N ASP A 15 -41.64 1.87 -4.07
CA ASP A 15 -40.98 2.82 -3.16
C ASP A 15 -39.77 3.50 -3.82
N ILE A 16 -39.36 3.03 -5.01
CA ILE A 16 -38.24 3.53 -5.81
C ILE A 16 -38.65 4.84 -6.52
N GLU A 17 -39.77 4.85 -7.26
CA GLU A 17 -40.20 6.02 -8.07
C GLU A 17 -40.47 7.30 -7.26
N LYS A 18 -40.91 7.20 -6.00
CA LYS A 18 -41.25 8.38 -5.18
C LYS A 18 -40.11 8.93 -4.32
N LYS A 19 -39.05 8.15 -4.07
CA LYS A 19 -37.83 8.62 -3.40
C LYS A 19 -36.73 9.04 -4.39
N GLU A 20 -36.82 8.61 -5.65
CA GLU A 20 -35.77 8.63 -6.68
C GLU A 20 -35.17 10.00 -6.99
N ASP A 21 -35.96 11.07 -7.15
CA ASP A 21 -35.40 12.37 -7.54
C ASP A 21 -34.61 13.05 -6.42
N ALA A 22 -35.15 13.03 -5.19
CA ALA A 22 -34.50 13.66 -4.03
C ALA A 22 -33.34 12.83 -3.47
N SER A 23 -33.43 11.48 -3.51
CA SER A 23 -32.37 10.62 -2.99
C SER A 23 -31.16 10.54 -3.89
N THR A 24 -31.33 10.59 -5.22
CA THR A 24 -30.23 10.48 -6.19
C THR A 24 -29.41 11.77 -6.22
N GLU A 25 -30.07 12.92 -6.11
CA GLU A 25 -29.39 14.22 -6.01
C GLU A 25 -28.68 14.39 -4.65
N ALA A 26 -29.29 13.92 -3.55
CA ALA A 26 -28.65 13.85 -2.23
C ALA A 26 -27.48 12.85 -2.16
N LEU A 27 -27.55 11.72 -2.87
CA LEU A 27 -26.46 10.76 -3.05
C LEU A 27 -25.31 11.36 -3.85
N ARG A 28 -25.59 12.10 -4.93
CA ARG A 28 -24.56 12.84 -5.69
C ARG A 28 -23.91 13.96 -4.89
N TYR A 29 -24.66 14.66 -4.05
CA TYR A 29 -24.11 15.71 -3.17
C TYR A 29 -23.22 15.13 -2.05
N SER A 30 -23.50 13.90 -1.60
CA SER A 30 -22.71 13.21 -0.58
C SER A 30 -21.52 12.44 -1.16
N HIS A 31 -21.61 11.94 -2.40
CA HIS A 31 -20.57 11.19 -3.10
C HIS A 31 -20.13 11.90 -4.39
N VAL A 32 -19.10 12.74 -4.29
CA VAL A 32 -18.52 13.51 -5.41
C VAL A 32 -17.97 12.58 -6.50
N GLU A 33 -17.48 11.41 -6.09
CA GLU A 33 -16.93 10.36 -6.94
C GLU A 33 -17.97 9.64 -7.80
N ALA A 34 -19.27 9.74 -7.47
CA ALA A 34 -20.36 9.21 -8.30
C ALA A 34 -20.42 9.89 -9.68
N ALA A 35 -19.85 11.09 -9.82
CA ALA A 35 -19.78 11.80 -11.09
C ALA A 35 -18.84 11.13 -12.12
N ALA A 36 -18.00 10.18 -11.71
CA ALA A 36 -17.05 9.49 -12.58
C ALA A 36 -17.52 8.09 -13.02
N VAL A 37 -18.71 7.66 -12.61
CA VAL A 37 -19.27 6.33 -12.90
C VAL A 37 -20.72 6.41 -13.38
N ASP A 38 -21.15 5.37 -14.09
CA ASP A 38 -22.52 5.28 -14.59
C ASP A 38 -23.54 5.16 -13.44
N GLU A 39 -24.75 5.64 -13.67
CA GLU A 39 -25.82 5.64 -12.68
C GLU A 39 -26.27 4.22 -12.32
N ALA A 40 -26.39 3.34 -13.32
CA ALA A 40 -26.68 1.92 -13.14
C ALA A 40 -25.64 1.25 -12.21
N TYR A 41 -24.35 1.55 -12.39
CA TYR A 41 -23.28 1.04 -11.53
C TYR A 41 -23.43 1.53 -10.09
N THR A 42 -23.66 2.83 -9.90
CA THR A 42 -23.83 3.44 -8.57
C THR A 42 -24.99 2.79 -7.80
N ARG A 43 -26.11 2.53 -8.48
CA ARG A 43 -27.28 1.85 -7.90
C ARG A 43 -26.96 0.39 -7.50
N LYS A 44 -26.27 -0.37 -8.35
CA LYS A 44 -25.84 -1.75 -8.04
C LYS A 44 -24.90 -1.81 -6.84
N VAL A 45 -23.92 -0.92 -6.79
CA VAL A 45 -22.97 -0.81 -5.66
C VAL A 45 -23.68 -0.43 -4.36
N TYR A 46 -24.67 0.45 -4.41
CA TYR A 46 -25.46 0.81 -3.24
C TYR A 46 -26.15 -0.42 -2.62
N VAL A 47 -26.75 -1.28 -3.44
CA VAL A 47 -27.36 -2.55 -2.98
C VAL A 47 -26.32 -3.42 -2.28
N PHE A 48 -25.14 -3.58 -2.86
CA PHE A 48 -24.05 -4.37 -2.26
C PHE A 48 -23.57 -3.77 -0.94
N ASN A 49 -23.30 -2.47 -0.89
CA ASN A 49 -22.90 -1.76 0.32
C ASN A 49 -23.97 -1.88 1.42
N LYS A 50 -25.26 -1.83 1.06
CA LYS A 50 -26.36 -2.03 1.99
C LYS A 50 -26.35 -3.45 2.59
N ILE A 51 -26.17 -4.48 1.76
CA ILE A 51 -26.05 -5.87 2.22
C ILE A 51 -24.85 -6.03 3.17
N ILE A 52 -23.70 -5.47 2.82
CA ILE A 52 -22.49 -5.51 3.66
C ILE A 52 -22.75 -4.83 5.00
N ASN A 53 -23.37 -3.66 5.02
CA ASN A 53 -23.59 -2.88 6.23
C ASN A 53 -24.69 -3.46 7.14
N GLU A 54 -25.84 -3.84 6.57
CA GLU A 54 -27.04 -4.19 7.35
C GLU A 54 -27.13 -5.70 7.65
N HIS A 55 -26.70 -6.56 6.71
CA HIS A 55 -26.80 -8.01 6.88
C HIS A 55 -25.49 -8.62 7.39
N ILE A 56 -24.40 -8.42 6.65
CA ILE A 56 -23.10 -9.07 6.93
C ILE A 56 -22.44 -8.44 8.17
N GLY A 57 -22.35 -7.12 8.22
CA GLY A 57 -21.68 -6.37 9.29
C GLY A 57 -20.19 -6.68 9.40
N MET A 58 -19.57 -6.24 10.51
CA MET A 58 -18.17 -6.56 10.84
C MET A 58 -18.07 -7.95 11.51
N ASN A 59 -17.22 -8.84 11.01
CA ASN A 59 -17.05 -10.21 11.54
C ASN A 59 -15.58 -10.65 11.56
N ALA A 60 -15.33 -11.84 12.13
CA ALA A 60 -13.97 -12.40 12.27
C ALA A 60 -13.24 -12.57 10.93
N TRP A 61 -13.94 -12.89 9.84
CA TRP A 61 -13.34 -13.01 8.52
C TRP A 61 -12.78 -11.67 8.02
N GLN A 62 -13.50 -10.55 8.23
CA GLN A 62 -12.99 -9.22 7.87
C GLN A 62 -11.82 -8.78 8.77
N TRP A 63 -11.80 -9.18 10.04
CA TRP A 63 -10.64 -8.95 10.91
C TRP A 63 -9.42 -9.75 10.46
N TRP A 64 -9.60 -10.98 9.98
CA TRP A 64 -8.53 -11.74 9.34
C TRP A 64 -8.08 -11.10 8.04
N LEU A 65 -9.02 -10.57 7.24
CA LEU A 65 -8.69 -9.82 6.04
C LEU A 65 -7.84 -8.59 6.35
N LEU A 66 -8.10 -7.86 7.45
CA LEU A 66 -7.27 -6.75 7.91
C LEU A 66 -5.81 -7.20 8.12
N VAL A 67 -5.59 -8.32 8.79
CA VAL A 67 -4.24 -8.87 9.03
C VAL A 67 -3.56 -9.25 7.72
N VAL A 68 -4.28 -9.95 6.84
CA VAL A 68 -3.74 -10.48 5.58
C VAL A 68 -3.45 -9.36 4.57
N ALA A 69 -4.30 -8.33 4.48
CA ALA A 69 -4.02 -7.10 3.75
C ALA A 69 -2.84 -6.35 4.36
N GLY A 70 -2.73 -6.32 5.69
CA GLY A 70 -1.65 -5.65 6.42
C GLY A 70 -0.28 -6.23 6.11
N MET A 71 -0.19 -7.52 5.75
CA MET A 71 1.06 -8.17 5.38
C MET A 71 1.77 -7.48 4.20
N GLY A 72 1.04 -7.01 3.18
CA GLY A 72 1.69 -6.37 2.03
C GLY A 72 2.19 -4.98 2.36
N TRP A 73 1.44 -4.24 3.20
CA TRP A 73 1.89 -2.95 3.73
C TRP A 73 3.11 -3.09 4.65
N PHE A 74 3.13 -4.13 5.49
CA PHE A 74 4.29 -4.51 6.29
C PHE A 74 5.50 -4.78 5.39
N LEU A 75 5.30 -5.55 4.32
CA LEU A 75 6.35 -5.91 3.39
C LEU A 75 6.86 -4.71 2.58
N ASP A 76 5.98 -3.79 2.16
CA ASP A 76 6.36 -2.57 1.45
C ASP A 76 7.44 -1.78 2.20
N ASN A 77 7.19 -1.49 3.48
CA ASN A 77 8.19 -0.78 4.27
C ASN A 77 9.38 -1.65 4.66
N ALA A 78 9.15 -2.94 4.88
CA ALA A 78 10.22 -3.86 5.23
C ALA A 78 11.30 -3.91 4.15
N TRP A 79 10.92 -3.89 2.86
CA TRP A 79 11.84 -3.85 1.73
C TRP A 79 12.52 -2.48 1.53
N LEU A 80 11.80 -1.37 1.78
CA LEU A 80 12.40 -0.03 1.82
C LEU A 80 13.48 0.07 2.90
N GLN A 81 13.14 -0.35 4.12
CA GLN A 81 14.04 -0.34 5.27
C GLN A 81 15.21 -1.30 5.06
N LEU A 82 15.00 -2.47 4.46
CA LEU A 82 16.04 -3.44 4.17
C LEU A 82 17.19 -2.82 3.37
N VAL A 83 16.88 -2.15 2.26
CA VAL A 83 17.91 -1.56 1.39
C VAL A 83 18.66 -0.46 2.11
N ALA A 84 17.98 0.37 2.91
CA ALA A 84 18.63 1.39 3.73
C ALA A 84 19.61 0.79 4.75
N LEU A 85 19.27 -0.34 5.38
CA LEU A 85 20.13 -1.01 6.36
C LEU A 85 21.34 -1.71 5.75
N ILE A 86 21.17 -2.40 4.62
CA ILE A 86 22.28 -3.19 4.03
C ILE A 86 23.29 -2.32 3.27
N LEU A 87 22.90 -1.11 2.87
CA LEU A 87 23.68 -0.25 1.98
C LEU A 87 25.15 -0.04 2.41
N PRO A 88 25.46 0.24 3.70
CA PRO A 88 26.86 0.42 4.13
C PRO A 88 27.68 -0.87 3.99
N GLN A 89 27.09 -2.02 4.30
CA GLN A 89 27.77 -3.32 4.22
C GLN A 89 27.95 -3.78 2.76
N VAL A 90 26.98 -3.48 1.89
CA VAL A 90 27.08 -3.70 0.44
C VAL A 90 28.20 -2.83 -0.16
N LYS A 91 28.34 -1.57 0.30
CA LYS A 91 29.44 -0.70 -0.10
C LYS A 91 30.79 -1.31 0.26
N ALA A 92 30.93 -1.80 1.50
CA ALA A 92 32.15 -2.43 1.99
C ALA A 92 32.55 -3.71 1.21
N GLU A 93 31.59 -4.49 0.71
CA GLU A 93 31.86 -5.73 -0.03
C GLU A 93 32.19 -5.51 -1.51
N PHE A 94 31.45 -4.65 -2.22
CA PHE A 94 31.55 -4.55 -3.69
C PHE A 94 32.36 -3.35 -4.20
N PHE A 95 32.63 -2.34 -3.37
CA PHE A 95 33.28 -1.10 -3.79
C PHE A 95 34.52 -0.81 -2.92
N THR A 96 35.61 -1.48 -3.27
CA THR A 96 36.85 -1.55 -2.47
C THR A 96 38.11 -0.99 -3.17
N ALA A 97 38.03 -0.56 -4.43
CA ALA A 97 39.19 -0.09 -5.18
C ALA A 97 39.48 1.41 -4.96
N PRO A 98 40.72 1.81 -4.58
CA PRO A 98 41.11 3.22 -4.41
C PRO A 98 41.02 4.05 -5.71
N GLU A 99 41.06 3.42 -6.89
CA GLU A 99 40.95 4.10 -8.20
C GLU A 99 39.50 4.49 -8.56
N LEU A 100 38.52 4.17 -7.71
CA LEU A 100 37.10 4.46 -7.90
C LEU A 100 36.61 5.67 -7.07
N ASP A 101 37.53 6.49 -6.58
CA ASP A 101 37.28 7.71 -5.79
C ASP A 101 36.43 8.75 -6.53
N GLN A 102 36.30 8.64 -7.86
CA GLN A 102 35.45 9.53 -8.67
C GLN A 102 33.95 9.15 -8.68
N LEU A 103 33.53 8.06 -8.00
CA LEU A 103 32.12 7.67 -7.93
C LEU A 103 31.74 7.10 -6.54
N GLU A 104 32.03 7.85 -5.47
CA GLU A 104 31.83 7.50 -4.05
C GLU A 104 30.40 7.04 -3.68
N ASN A 105 29.41 7.25 -4.56
CA ASN A 105 27.99 6.90 -4.37
C ASN A 105 27.50 5.72 -5.25
N LYS A 106 28.37 4.89 -5.82
CA LYS A 106 27.94 3.70 -6.62
C LYS A 106 27.02 2.73 -5.86
N ALA A 107 27.18 2.59 -4.55
CA ALA A 107 26.32 1.72 -3.75
C ALA A 107 24.86 2.22 -3.76
N ALA A 108 24.61 3.54 -3.82
CA ALA A 108 23.27 4.12 -3.84
C ALA A 108 22.46 3.79 -5.10
N PHE A 109 23.08 3.25 -6.16
CA PHE A 109 22.37 2.66 -7.28
C PHE A 109 21.52 1.45 -6.88
N LEU A 110 21.78 0.82 -5.71
CA LEU A 110 20.91 -0.20 -5.15
C LEU A 110 19.55 0.38 -4.76
N THR A 111 19.55 1.54 -4.09
CA THR A 111 18.34 2.31 -3.76
C THR A 111 17.62 2.75 -5.03
N LEU A 112 18.37 3.15 -6.07
CA LEU A 112 17.81 3.49 -7.37
C LEU A 112 17.10 2.29 -8.00
N SER A 113 17.72 1.11 -7.95
CA SER A 113 17.15 -0.13 -8.46
C SER A 113 15.88 -0.53 -7.72
N LEU A 114 15.86 -0.38 -6.38
CA LEU A 114 14.65 -0.57 -5.57
C LEU A 114 13.52 0.34 -6.05
N PHE A 115 13.74 1.66 -6.15
CA PHE A 115 12.68 2.59 -6.52
C PHE A 115 12.24 2.41 -7.97
N THR A 116 13.15 2.07 -8.87
CA THR A 116 12.83 1.74 -10.27
C THR A 116 11.90 0.54 -10.34
N GLY A 117 12.19 -0.52 -9.58
CA GLY A 117 11.31 -1.68 -9.44
C GLY A 117 9.93 -1.28 -8.93
N MET A 118 9.87 -0.49 -7.85
CA MET A 118 8.61 -0.04 -7.26
C MET A 118 7.79 0.87 -8.20
N VAL A 119 8.42 1.75 -8.98
CA VAL A 119 7.74 2.59 -9.98
C VAL A 119 7.05 1.71 -11.02
N VAL A 120 7.80 0.77 -11.61
CA VAL A 120 7.27 -0.14 -12.63
C VAL A 120 6.17 -1.02 -12.04
N GLY A 121 6.35 -1.48 -10.80
CA GLY A 121 5.37 -2.29 -10.07
C GLY A 121 4.08 -1.52 -9.78
N ALA A 122 4.17 -0.32 -9.21
CA ALA A 122 3.02 0.51 -8.86
C ALA A 122 2.15 0.84 -10.09
N THR A 123 2.78 1.17 -11.23
CA THR A 123 2.08 1.44 -12.48
C THR A 123 1.40 0.19 -13.04
N LEU A 124 2.09 -0.95 -13.06
CA LEU A 124 1.58 -2.16 -13.70
C LEU A 124 0.54 -2.89 -12.85
N TRP A 125 0.76 -3.07 -11.54
CA TRP A 125 -0.12 -3.89 -10.71
C TRP A 125 -1.49 -3.25 -10.44
N GLY A 126 -1.57 -1.92 -10.34
CA GLY A 126 -2.86 -1.21 -10.25
C GLY A 126 -3.73 -1.48 -11.48
N TYR A 127 -3.16 -1.31 -12.67
CA TYR A 127 -3.80 -1.60 -13.95
C TYR A 127 -4.11 -3.09 -14.14
N LEU A 128 -3.16 -3.97 -13.84
CA LEU A 128 -3.35 -5.42 -13.97
C LEU A 128 -4.41 -5.94 -12.99
N ALA A 129 -4.59 -5.33 -11.83
CA ALA A 129 -5.67 -5.71 -10.91
C ALA A 129 -7.06 -5.37 -11.46
N ASP A 130 -7.19 -4.35 -12.32
CA ASP A 130 -8.45 -4.04 -13.03
C ASP A 130 -8.74 -5.06 -14.17
N ILE A 131 -7.71 -5.69 -14.74
CA ILE A 131 -7.82 -6.63 -15.87
C ILE A 131 -7.88 -8.09 -15.41
N LEU A 132 -6.83 -8.54 -14.72
CA LEU A 132 -6.63 -9.93 -14.31
C LEU A 132 -7.53 -10.32 -13.14
N GLY A 133 -7.99 -9.34 -12.36
CA GLY A 133 -8.70 -9.52 -11.09
C GLY A 133 -7.84 -9.11 -9.90
N ARG A 134 -8.50 -8.63 -8.84
CA ARG A 134 -7.82 -8.11 -7.64
C ARG A 134 -7.11 -9.24 -6.91
N ARG A 135 -7.74 -10.41 -6.82
CA ARG A 135 -7.22 -11.59 -6.10
C ARG A 135 -5.89 -12.09 -6.69
N VAL A 136 -5.75 -12.04 -8.01
CA VAL A 136 -4.56 -12.52 -8.73
C VAL A 136 -3.38 -11.61 -8.42
N SER A 137 -3.55 -10.30 -8.60
CA SER A 137 -2.54 -9.30 -8.29
C SER A 137 -2.15 -9.31 -6.81
N PHE A 138 -3.11 -9.54 -5.91
CA PHE A 138 -2.89 -9.62 -4.45
C PHE A 138 -1.92 -10.73 -4.03
N ASN A 139 -1.86 -11.83 -4.79
CA ASN A 139 -1.02 -12.99 -4.49
C ASN A 139 0.30 -12.98 -5.27
N ILE A 140 0.27 -12.69 -6.58
CA ILE A 140 1.47 -12.78 -7.43
C ILE A 140 2.54 -11.77 -7.01
N THR A 141 2.14 -10.57 -6.58
CA THR A 141 3.04 -9.52 -6.08
C THR A 141 3.99 -10.03 -4.99
N LEU A 142 3.46 -10.73 -3.97
CA LEU A 142 4.26 -11.29 -2.89
C LEU A 142 5.09 -12.50 -3.32
N LEU A 143 4.58 -13.31 -4.25
CA LEU A 143 5.34 -14.46 -4.78
C LEU A 143 6.61 -13.98 -5.50
N ILE A 144 6.46 -13.01 -6.40
CA ILE A 144 7.59 -12.40 -7.13
C ILE A 144 8.58 -11.82 -6.13
N CYS A 145 8.08 -11.04 -5.17
CA CYS A 145 8.91 -10.40 -4.15
C CYS A 145 9.69 -11.43 -3.31
N GLY A 146 9.03 -12.49 -2.83
CA GLY A 146 9.67 -13.53 -2.02
C GLY A 146 10.72 -14.34 -2.79
N VAL A 147 10.42 -14.77 -4.02
CA VAL A 147 11.33 -15.59 -4.83
C VAL A 147 12.58 -14.81 -5.23
N PHE A 148 12.41 -13.63 -5.83
CA PHE A 148 13.57 -12.80 -6.19
C PHE A 148 14.29 -12.27 -4.97
N GLY A 149 13.56 -12.04 -3.87
CA GLY A 149 14.12 -11.55 -2.62
C GLY A 149 15.05 -12.55 -1.96
N ILE A 150 14.67 -13.83 -1.89
CA ILE A 150 15.55 -14.90 -1.42
C ILE A 150 16.76 -15.04 -2.35
N ALA A 151 16.54 -14.99 -3.67
CA ALA A 151 17.63 -15.06 -4.64
C ALA A 151 18.64 -13.91 -4.49
N ALA A 152 18.18 -12.70 -4.14
CA ALA A 152 19.02 -11.53 -3.93
C ALA A 152 20.07 -11.74 -2.83
N GLY A 153 19.76 -12.50 -1.77
CA GLY A 153 20.70 -12.81 -0.69
C GLY A 153 21.92 -13.62 -1.16
N GLY A 154 21.76 -14.39 -2.23
CA GLY A 154 22.81 -15.19 -2.85
C GLY A 154 23.64 -14.47 -3.92
N ALA A 155 23.37 -13.20 -4.21
CA ALA A 155 24.01 -12.46 -5.29
C ALA A 155 25.53 -12.29 -5.06
N LYS A 156 26.33 -12.61 -6.08
CA LYS A 156 27.81 -12.53 -6.03
C LYS A 156 28.39 -11.29 -6.71
N SER A 157 27.54 -10.48 -7.34
CA SER A 157 27.94 -9.21 -7.95
C SER A 157 26.92 -8.14 -7.61
N PHE A 158 27.38 -6.88 -7.55
CA PHE A 158 26.50 -5.75 -7.30
C PHE A 158 25.39 -5.63 -8.34
N ALA A 159 25.69 -5.87 -9.63
CA ALA A 159 24.70 -5.81 -10.70
C ALA A 159 23.61 -6.89 -10.53
N ALA A 160 23.99 -8.11 -10.14
CA ALA A 160 23.02 -9.18 -9.86
C ALA A 160 22.17 -8.84 -8.63
N LEU A 161 22.79 -8.30 -7.57
CA LEU A 161 22.07 -7.86 -6.38
C LEU A 161 21.05 -6.77 -6.72
N ALA A 162 21.48 -5.73 -7.44
CA ALA A 162 20.61 -4.64 -7.88
C ALA A 162 19.45 -5.18 -8.74
N GLY A 163 19.74 -5.97 -9.78
CA GLY A 163 18.71 -6.55 -10.64
C GLY A 163 17.68 -7.39 -9.87
N LEU A 164 18.12 -8.21 -8.91
CA LEU A 164 17.23 -9.04 -8.09
C LEU A 164 16.42 -8.21 -7.09
N ILE A 165 17.00 -7.17 -6.48
CA ILE A 165 16.28 -6.24 -5.62
C ILE A 165 15.24 -5.47 -6.43
N GLY A 166 15.59 -4.96 -7.62
CA GLY A 166 14.65 -4.33 -8.53
C GLY A 166 13.49 -5.25 -8.92
N ALA A 167 13.76 -6.52 -9.24
CA ALA A 167 12.73 -7.51 -9.54
C ALA A 167 11.85 -7.85 -8.32
N SER A 168 12.43 -7.90 -7.12
CA SER A 168 11.68 -8.11 -5.87
C SER A 168 10.76 -6.92 -5.59
N CYS A 169 11.28 -5.71 -5.80
CA CYS A 169 10.57 -4.46 -5.57
C CYS A 169 9.52 -4.16 -6.65
N PHE A 170 9.65 -4.73 -7.85
CA PHE A 170 8.58 -4.78 -8.84
C PHE A 170 7.34 -5.51 -8.32
N GLY A 171 7.52 -6.61 -7.58
CA GLY A 171 6.41 -7.29 -6.90
C GLY A 171 5.80 -6.42 -5.81
N ILE A 172 6.63 -5.91 -4.89
CA ILE A 172 6.11 -5.18 -3.72
C ILE A 172 5.48 -3.84 -4.05
N GLY A 173 5.95 -3.14 -5.10
CA GLY A 173 5.43 -1.82 -5.49
C GLY A 173 3.94 -1.82 -5.84
N GLY A 174 3.37 -2.98 -6.16
CA GLY A 174 1.93 -3.16 -6.39
C GLY A 174 1.10 -3.49 -5.15
N SER A 175 1.72 -3.84 -4.02
CA SER A 175 1.00 -4.34 -2.85
C SER A 175 0.15 -3.27 -2.17
N LEU A 176 0.69 -2.05 -1.98
CA LEU A 176 -0.04 -0.92 -1.39
C LEU A 176 -1.40 -0.65 -2.09
N PRO A 177 -1.43 -0.39 -3.41
CA PRO A 177 -2.69 -0.07 -4.07
C PRO A 177 -3.62 -1.28 -4.15
N VAL A 178 -3.08 -2.49 -4.37
CA VAL A 178 -3.88 -3.72 -4.50
C VAL A 178 -4.52 -4.13 -3.18
N ASP A 179 -3.78 -4.06 -2.09
CA ASP A 179 -4.27 -4.45 -0.77
C ASP A 179 -5.31 -3.47 -0.26
N GLY A 180 -5.06 -2.16 -0.40
CA GLY A 180 -5.97 -1.11 0.06
C GLY A 180 -7.33 -1.16 -0.66
N MET A 181 -7.32 -1.32 -1.98
CA MET A 181 -8.57 -1.39 -2.74
C MET A 181 -9.38 -2.66 -2.44
N LEU A 182 -8.70 -3.81 -2.37
CA LEU A 182 -9.35 -5.07 -2.08
C LEU A 182 -9.95 -5.07 -0.67
N PHE A 183 -9.26 -4.49 0.30
CA PHE A 183 -9.75 -4.36 1.67
C PHE A 183 -11.04 -3.54 1.74
N LEU A 184 -11.11 -2.40 1.06
CA LEU A 184 -12.29 -1.53 1.03
C LEU A 184 -13.52 -2.18 0.39
N GLU A 185 -13.33 -3.12 -0.53
CA GLU A 185 -14.45 -3.75 -1.25
C GLU A 185 -15.22 -4.75 -0.38
N PHE A 186 -14.65 -5.22 0.73
CA PHE A 186 -15.29 -6.15 1.69
C PHE A 186 -15.63 -5.51 3.04
N LEU A 187 -15.27 -4.25 3.28
CA LEU A 187 -15.38 -3.60 4.57
C LEU A 187 -16.72 -2.86 4.73
N PRO A 188 -17.38 -2.92 5.90
CA PRO A 188 -18.57 -2.12 6.15
C PRO A 188 -18.18 -0.65 6.36
N GLY A 189 -19.05 0.27 5.93
CA GLY A 189 -18.83 1.72 6.00
C GLY A 189 -18.55 2.23 7.41
N SER A 190 -19.15 1.61 8.43
CA SER A 190 -18.91 1.96 9.84
C SER A 190 -17.47 1.73 10.31
N HIS A 191 -16.72 0.85 9.65
CA HIS A 191 -15.38 0.43 10.05
C HIS A 191 -14.29 0.86 9.06
N GLN A 192 -14.57 1.80 8.15
CA GLN A 192 -13.56 2.26 7.18
C GLN A 192 -12.29 2.84 7.80
N TYR A 193 -12.35 3.33 9.04
CA TYR A 193 -11.16 3.74 9.79
C TYR A 193 -10.12 2.60 9.95
N LEU A 194 -10.53 1.34 9.80
CA LEU A 194 -9.61 0.19 9.81
C LEU A 194 -8.62 0.23 8.64
N LEU A 195 -8.94 0.92 7.53
CA LEU A 195 -7.96 1.14 6.47
C LEU A 195 -6.83 2.05 6.96
N THR A 196 -7.14 3.08 7.75
CA THR A 196 -6.09 3.88 8.42
C THR A 196 -5.30 3.01 9.40
N LEU A 197 -5.96 2.11 10.14
CA LEU A 197 -5.28 1.20 11.07
C LEU A 197 -4.32 0.23 10.34
N LEU A 198 -4.57 -0.08 9.06
CA LEU A 198 -3.69 -0.89 8.22
C LEU A 198 -2.24 -0.34 8.17
N SER A 199 -2.09 1.00 8.28
CA SER A 199 -0.80 1.69 8.32
C SER A 199 0.10 1.29 9.48
N VAL A 200 -0.46 0.78 10.58
CA VAL A 200 0.33 0.22 11.68
C VAL A 200 1.21 -0.92 11.16
N SER A 201 0.72 -1.70 10.20
CA SER A 201 1.50 -2.77 9.57
C SER A 201 2.75 -2.24 8.86
N TRP A 202 2.64 -1.08 8.22
CA TRP A 202 3.77 -0.41 7.55
C TRP A 202 4.87 -0.01 8.55
N SER A 203 4.51 0.58 9.70
CA SER A 203 5.46 0.89 10.76
C SER A 203 6.06 -0.37 11.40
N LEU A 204 5.26 -1.43 11.57
CA LEU A 204 5.73 -2.72 12.07
C LEU A 204 6.74 -3.36 11.11
N GLY A 205 6.58 -3.16 9.79
CA GLY A 205 7.54 -3.59 8.77
C GLY A 205 8.90 -2.94 8.94
N GLN A 206 8.91 -1.62 9.19
CA GLN A 206 10.13 -0.89 9.52
C GLN A 206 10.82 -1.47 10.75
N LEU A 207 10.04 -1.65 11.83
CA LEU A 207 10.54 -2.13 13.11
C LEU A 207 11.11 -3.54 13.01
N ALA A 208 10.38 -4.45 12.34
CA ALA A 208 10.82 -5.82 12.15
C ALA A 208 12.15 -5.88 11.38
N THR A 209 12.26 -5.15 10.26
CA THR A 209 13.50 -5.13 9.47
C THR A 209 14.65 -4.45 10.23
N SER A 210 14.38 -3.38 10.98
CA SER A 210 15.37 -2.74 11.85
C SER A 210 15.88 -3.68 12.96
N LEU A 211 14.99 -4.48 13.58
CA LEU A 211 15.36 -5.48 14.59
C LEU A 211 16.19 -6.61 13.97
N ILE A 212 15.80 -7.11 12.81
CA ILE A 212 16.54 -8.15 12.07
C ILE A 212 17.92 -7.62 11.67
N GLY A 213 17.99 -6.39 11.16
CA GLY A 213 19.24 -5.72 10.81
C GLY A 213 20.14 -5.51 12.01
N TRP A 214 19.59 -5.09 13.14
CA TRP A 214 20.35 -4.97 14.38
C TRP A 214 20.86 -6.33 14.84
N GLY A 215 20.04 -7.38 14.84
CA GLY A 215 20.47 -8.73 15.25
C GLY A 215 21.57 -9.33 14.37
N PHE A 216 21.45 -9.24 13.05
CA PHE A 216 22.43 -9.83 12.13
C PHE A 216 23.61 -8.92 11.85
N ILE A 217 23.37 -7.68 11.41
CA ILE A 217 24.47 -6.83 10.96
C ILE A 217 25.35 -6.40 12.13
N SER A 218 24.82 -6.18 13.34
CA SER A 218 25.69 -5.80 14.46
C SER A 218 26.66 -6.91 14.90
N GLY A 219 26.32 -8.18 14.65
CA GLY A 219 27.19 -9.33 14.98
C GLY A 219 28.11 -9.77 13.84
N TRP A 220 27.66 -9.67 12.58
CA TRP A 220 28.39 -10.12 11.39
C TRP A 220 28.61 -8.97 10.40
N ASN A 221 29.51 -8.05 10.75
CA ASN A 221 29.93 -6.92 9.92
C ASN A 221 31.46 -6.76 9.90
N CYS A 222 31.92 -5.91 8.98
CA CYS A 222 33.22 -5.26 9.09
C CYS A 222 33.04 -3.75 9.34
N GLU A 223 33.73 -3.21 10.34
CA GLU A 223 33.74 -1.76 10.59
C GLU A 223 34.73 -1.00 9.70
N LYS A 224 35.83 -1.62 9.28
CA LYS A 224 36.88 -0.99 8.45
C LYS A 224 37.38 -1.93 7.35
N HIS A 225 37.73 -1.36 6.20
CA HIS A 225 38.20 -2.07 5.01
C HIS A 225 39.35 -3.05 5.28
N GLU A 226 40.33 -2.65 6.11
CA GLU A 226 41.49 -3.50 6.48
C GLU A 226 41.12 -4.69 7.38
N ALA A 227 39.97 -4.65 8.08
CA ALA A 227 39.47 -5.79 8.85
C ALA A 227 38.70 -6.80 7.96
N CYS A 228 38.38 -6.41 6.73
CA CYS A 228 37.57 -7.12 5.76
C CYS A 228 38.43 -7.90 4.73
N LEU A 229 39.69 -8.20 5.07
CA LEU A 229 40.67 -8.81 4.17
C LEU A 229 40.30 -10.24 3.76
N ASP A 230 40.05 -10.41 2.46
CA ASP A 230 40.20 -11.57 1.55
C ASP A 230 39.71 -12.97 1.95
N LYS A 231 39.12 -13.15 3.13
CA LYS A 231 38.60 -14.46 3.52
C LYS A 231 37.18 -14.65 3.02
N TYR A 232 37.09 -15.27 1.85
CA TYR A 232 35.82 -15.71 1.27
C TYR A 232 35.44 -17.09 1.80
N ASN A 233 34.17 -17.26 2.16
CA ASN A 233 33.62 -18.56 2.49
C ASN A 233 33.45 -19.43 1.23
N SER A 234 33.03 -20.70 1.40
CA SER A 234 32.80 -21.63 0.28
C SER A 234 31.74 -21.17 -0.73
N GLN A 235 30.89 -20.22 -0.37
CA GLN A 235 29.88 -19.63 -1.25
C GLN A 235 30.45 -18.46 -2.08
N GLY A 236 31.67 -18.01 -1.79
CA GLY A 236 32.29 -16.83 -2.40
C GLY A 236 31.79 -15.51 -1.79
N TRP A 237 31.33 -15.53 -0.53
CA TRP A 237 30.94 -14.33 0.22
C TRP A 237 32.01 -14.00 1.25
N LEU A 238 32.10 -12.72 1.64
CA LEU A 238 33.04 -12.31 2.64
C LEU A 238 32.61 -12.81 4.03
N GLU A 239 33.45 -13.63 4.67
CA GLU A 239 33.09 -14.40 5.88
C GLU A 239 32.67 -13.51 7.06
N MET A 240 33.31 -12.35 7.22
CA MET A 240 33.05 -11.39 8.30
C MET A 240 31.86 -10.45 8.01
N ASN A 241 31.41 -10.35 6.74
CA ASN A 241 30.35 -9.43 6.31
C ASN A 241 29.09 -10.16 5.80
N VAL A 242 28.81 -11.34 6.36
CA VAL A 242 27.63 -12.14 5.95
C VAL A 242 26.30 -11.60 6.51
N GLY A 243 26.34 -10.69 7.48
CA GLY A 243 25.15 -10.22 8.21
C GLY A 243 24.08 -9.63 7.29
N TRP A 244 24.45 -8.78 6.33
CA TRP A 244 23.50 -8.15 5.42
C TRP A 244 22.78 -9.17 4.51
N ARG A 245 23.45 -10.26 4.16
CA ARG A 245 22.86 -11.37 3.38
C ARG A 245 21.82 -12.12 4.21
N TYR A 246 22.07 -12.35 5.49
CA TYR A 246 21.09 -12.96 6.40
C TYR A 246 19.84 -12.08 6.58
N VAL A 247 20.00 -10.75 6.62
CA VAL A 247 18.85 -9.84 6.62
C VAL A 247 18.02 -10.04 5.33
N ILE A 248 18.64 -10.09 4.15
CA ILE A 248 17.92 -10.33 2.89
C ILE A 248 17.24 -11.70 2.88
N PHE A 249 17.95 -12.78 3.25
CA PHE A 249 17.36 -14.12 3.27
C PHE A 249 16.18 -14.21 4.22
N THR A 250 16.29 -13.61 5.41
CA THR A 250 15.21 -13.58 6.40
C THR A 250 14.02 -12.80 5.86
N THR A 251 14.27 -11.63 5.25
CA THR A 251 13.23 -10.80 4.62
C THR A 251 12.52 -11.50 3.47
N GLY A 252 13.27 -12.13 2.56
CA GLY A 252 12.71 -12.96 1.50
C GLY A 252 11.91 -14.16 2.04
N ALA A 253 12.39 -14.82 3.09
CA ALA A 253 11.73 -15.98 3.67
C ALA A 253 10.38 -15.63 4.30
N TYR A 254 10.30 -14.58 5.13
CA TYR A 254 9.00 -14.19 5.68
C TYR A 254 8.08 -13.55 4.62
N THR A 255 8.62 -12.91 3.58
CA THR A 255 7.83 -12.47 2.41
C THR A 255 7.13 -13.66 1.75
N LEU A 256 7.86 -14.75 1.52
CA LEU A 256 7.32 -15.97 0.94
C LEU A 256 6.33 -16.67 1.89
N PHE A 257 6.58 -16.62 3.20
CA PHE A 257 5.62 -17.08 4.20
C PHE A 257 4.30 -16.29 4.13
N CYS A 258 4.34 -14.96 4.03
CA CYS A 258 3.15 -14.13 3.83
C CYS A 258 2.39 -14.50 2.55
N PHE A 259 3.10 -14.81 1.46
CA PHE A 259 2.48 -15.37 0.25
C PHE A 259 1.73 -16.68 0.53
N PHE A 260 2.34 -17.63 1.25
CA PHE A 260 1.66 -18.88 1.61
C PHE A 260 0.44 -18.65 2.52
N VAL A 261 0.49 -17.69 3.44
CA VAL A 261 -0.68 -17.32 4.25
C VAL A 261 -1.79 -16.77 3.36
N ARG A 262 -1.50 -15.85 2.43
CA ARG A 262 -2.49 -15.30 1.48
C ARG A 262 -3.08 -16.37 0.57
N PHE A 263 -2.25 -17.27 0.05
CA PHE A 263 -2.66 -18.19 -0.99
C PHE A 263 -3.31 -19.47 -0.45
N ILE A 264 -2.77 -20.04 0.64
CA ILE A 264 -3.20 -21.34 1.18
C ILE A 264 -4.12 -21.16 2.38
N VAL A 265 -3.73 -20.32 3.35
CA VAL A 265 -4.43 -20.21 4.64
C VAL A 265 -5.71 -19.38 4.52
N PHE A 266 -5.66 -18.29 3.77
CA PHE A 266 -6.79 -17.36 3.60
C PHE A 266 -7.11 -17.10 2.12
N PRO A 267 -7.65 -18.10 1.38
CA PRO A 267 -7.95 -17.95 -0.03
C PRO A 267 -9.12 -16.99 -0.23
N LEU A 268 -8.79 -15.74 -0.56
CA LEU A 268 -9.76 -14.69 -0.79
C LEU A 268 -10.64 -14.98 -2.02
N PRO A 269 -11.96 -14.77 -1.97
CA PRO A 269 -12.77 -14.69 -3.18
C PRO A 269 -12.40 -13.43 -4.00
N GLU A 270 -12.73 -13.45 -5.30
CA GLU A 270 -12.66 -12.24 -6.11
C GLU A 270 -13.74 -11.23 -5.66
N SER A 271 -13.47 -9.95 -5.88
CA SER A 271 -14.34 -8.88 -5.41
C SER A 271 -15.68 -8.84 -6.15
N PRO A 272 -16.82 -8.75 -5.41
CA PRO A 272 -18.12 -8.52 -6.02
C PRO A 272 -18.16 -7.22 -6.83
N LYS A 273 -17.49 -6.15 -6.36
CA LYS A 273 -17.45 -4.85 -7.03
C LYS A 273 -16.61 -4.86 -8.30
N TYR A 274 -15.55 -5.68 -8.34
CA TYR A 274 -14.76 -5.92 -9.55
C TYR A 274 -15.63 -6.53 -10.67
N TYR A 275 -16.46 -7.53 -10.34
CA TYR A 275 -17.37 -8.13 -11.31
C TYR A 275 -18.43 -7.13 -11.81
N LEU A 276 -18.99 -6.30 -10.92
CA LEU A 276 -19.91 -5.22 -11.31
C LEU A 276 -19.25 -4.21 -12.26
N ALA A 277 -18.01 -3.80 -11.97
CA ALA A 277 -17.27 -2.84 -12.80
C ALA A 277 -17.03 -3.39 -14.22
N ASN A 278 -16.90 -4.71 -14.35
CA ASN A 278 -16.76 -5.40 -15.63
C ASN A 278 -18.10 -5.79 -16.28
N GLY A 279 -19.25 -5.42 -15.70
CA GLY A 279 -20.59 -5.73 -16.21
C GLY A 279 -21.01 -7.20 -16.03
N ARG A 280 -20.36 -7.94 -15.13
CA ARG A 280 -20.59 -9.38 -14.88
C ARG A 280 -21.53 -9.56 -13.68
N ASP A 281 -22.79 -9.15 -13.84
CA ASP A 281 -23.79 -9.15 -12.76
C ASP A 281 -23.99 -10.53 -12.11
N ALA A 282 -24.07 -11.61 -12.89
CA ALA A 282 -24.27 -12.97 -12.39
C ALA A 282 -23.15 -13.41 -11.45
N GLN A 283 -21.90 -13.14 -11.84
CA GLN A 283 -20.73 -13.47 -11.03
C GLN A 283 -20.59 -12.55 -9.83
N ALA A 284 -20.98 -11.27 -9.96
CA ALA A 284 -21.03 -10.35 -8.83
C ALA A 284 -22.00 -10.84 -7.74
N VAL A 285 -23.18 -11.30 -8.13
CA VAL A 285 -24.18 -11.89 -7.21
C VAL A 285 -23.62 -13.17 -6.57
N GLN A 286 -23.03 -14.06 -7.35
CA GLN A 286 -22.42 -15.29 -6.83
C GLN A 286 -21.28 -15.00 -5.84
N ALA A 287 -20.39 -14.05 -6.17
CA ALA A 287 -19.30 -13.63 -5.31
C ALA A 287 -19.82 -13.06 -3.99
N MET A 288 -20.91 -12.29 -4.03
CA MET A 288 -21.56 -11.76 -2.82
C MET A 288 -22.16 -12.88 -1.94
N HIS A 289 -22.85 -13.85 -2.53
CA HIS A 289 -23.35 -15.03 -1.80
C HIS A 289 -22.22 -15.82 -1.14
N LYS A 290 -21.11 -16.04 -1.86
CA LYS A 290 -19.92 -16.72 -1.34
C LYS A 290 -19.28 -15.93 -0.20
N PHE A 291 -19.12 -14.62 -0.36
CA PHE A 291 -18.58 -13.75 0.67
C PHE A 291 -19.44 -13.79 1.95
N ALA A 292 -20.76 -13.69 1.80
CA ALA A 292 -21.70 -13.77 2.91
C ALA A 292 -21.62 -15.13 3.65
N ALA A 293 -21.48 -16.24 2.90
CA ALA A 293 -21.27 -17.57 3.47
C ALA A 293 -19.94 -17.70 4.22
N LEU A 294 -18.83 -17.16 3.67
CA LEU A 294 -17.52 -17.13 4.34
C LEU A 294 -17.55 -16.33 5.65
N CYS A 295 -18.42 -15.33 5.73
CA CYS A 295 -18.67 -14.52 6.92
C CYS A 295 -19.59 -15.22 7.96
N GLY A 296 -20.07 -16.43 7.67
CA GLY A 296 -21.03 -17.16 8.52
C GLY A 296 -22.45 -16.59 8.48
N LYS A 297 -22.77 -15.76 7.48
CA LYS A 297 -24.08 -15.13 7.30
C LYS A 297 -24.56 -15.31 5.85
N PRO A 298 -24.93 -16.53 5.43
CA PRO A 298 -25.40 -16.77 4.07
C PRO A 298 -26.66 -15.95 3.78
N LEU A 299 -26.75 -15.38 2.57
CA LEU A 299 -27.90 -14.60 2.17
C LEU A 299 -29.12 -15.52 1.99
N PRO A 300 -30.30 -15.14 2.50
CA PRO A 300 -31.55 -15.86 2.24
C PRO A 300 -31.85 -15.97 0.74
N GLU A 301 -32.52 -17.06 0.35
CA GLU A 301 -33.00 -17.24 -1.02
C GLU A 301 -33.88 -16.06 -1.45
N GLY A 302 -33.64 -15.55 -2.66
CA GLY A 302 -34.36 -14.41 -3.22
C GLY A 302 -33.92 -13.03 -2.71
N MET A 303 -33.08 -12.93 -1.67
CA MET A 303 -32.56 -11.63 -1.19
C MET A 303 -31.74 -10.95 -2.29
N LEU A 304 -30.80 -11.67 -2.93
CA LEU A 304 -30.00 -11.12 -4.01
C LEU A 304 -30.03 -12.07 -5.21
N THR A 305 -30.64 -11.61 -6.29
CA THR A 305 -30.67 -12.29 -7.60
C THR A 305 -30.20 -11.34 -8.70
N VAL A 306 -29.81 -11.88 -9.86
CA VAL A 306 -29.43 -11.05 -11.02
C VAL A 306 -30.59 -10.18 -11.48
N ALA A 307 -31.81 -10.73 -11.46
CA ALA A 307 -33.02 -10.00 -11.79
C ALA A 307 -33.25 -8.81 -10.85
N THR A 308 -33.17 -9.02 -9.53
CA THR A 308 -33.32 -7.94 -8.53
C THR A 308 -32.25 -6.88 -8.69
N LEU A 309 -31.01 -7.28 -9.00
CA LEU A 309 -29.88 -6.37 -9.17
C LEU A 309 -30.02 -5.50 -10.45
N ARG A 310 -30.42 -6.12 -11.58
CA ARG A 310 -30.68 -5.40 -12.83
C ARG A 310 -31.90 -4.48 -12.73
N GLN A 311 -32.94 -4.93 -12.03
CA GLN A 311 -34.11 -4.13 -11.73
C GLN A 311 -33.75 -2.89 -10.91
N ALA A 312 -32.91 -3.04 -9.87
CA ALA A 312 -32.43 -1.91 -9.08
C ALA A 312 -31.61 -0.91 -9.91
N ALA A 313 -30.98 -1.36 -10.99
CA ALA A 313 -30.21 -0.54 -11.92
C ALA A 313 -31.03 0.11 -13.05
N GLY A 314 -32.32 -0.21 -13.16
CA GLY A 314 -33.17 0.24 -14.28
C GLY A 314 -32.87 -0.46 -15.61
N GLU A 315 -32.19 -1.62 -15.58
CA GLU A 315 -31.82 -2.40 -16.76
C GLU A 315 -32.90 -3.44 -17.11
N PRO A 316 -33.06 -3.82 -18.39
CA PRO A 316 -34.02 -4.84 -18.79
C PRO A 316 -33.70 -6.19 -18.14
N VAL A 317 -34.72 -6.77 -17.50
CA VAL A 317 -34.64 -8.11 -16.90
C VAL A 317 -34.90 -9.14 -17.99
N GLU A 318 -33.84 -9.68 -18.59
CA GLU A 318 -33.96 -10.87 -19.43
C GLU A 318 -34.22 -12.10 -18.55
N MET A 319 -35.40 -12.71 -18.70
CA MET A 319 -35.73 -13.99 -18.08
C MET A 319 -35.03 -15.12 -18.86
N GLY A 320 -33.73 -15.29 -18.64
CA GLY A 320 -32.92 -16.31 -19.31
C GLY A 320 -31.79 -16.78 -18.42
N ASN A 321 -31.89 -18.05 -17.99
CA ASN A 321 -30.92 -18.86 -17.24
C ASN A 321 -29.89 -18.08 -16.42
N ASP A 322 -30.15 -17.90 -15.13
CA ASP A 322 -29.10 -17.69 -14.15
C ASP A 322 -28.09 -18.85 -14.30
N GLU A 323 -27.02 -18.63 -15.05
CA GLU A 323 -25.94 -19.61 -15.19
C GLU A 323 -25.26 -19.74 -13.83
N VAL A 324 -25.74 -20.69 -13.03
CA VAL A 324 -25.09 -21.14 -11.82
C VAL A 324 -23.77 -21.78 -12.24
N LEU A 325 -22.69 -20.99 -12.24
CA LEU A 325 -21.34 -21.47 -12.45
C LEU A 325 -21.03 -22.48 -11.33
N LYS A 326 -21.01 -23.76 -11.70
CA LYS A 326 -20.68 -24.87 -10.78
C LYS A 326 -19.23 -24.73 -10.32
N GLU A 327 -19.02 -24.75 -9.00
CA GLU A 327 -17.66 -24.70 -8.46
C GLU A 327 -16.88 -25.99 -8.80
N PRO A 328 -15.57 -25.87 -9.11
CA PRO A 328 -14.70 -27.01 -9.33
C PRO A 328 -14.42 -27.74 -8.00
N ASN A 329 -14.85 -28.99 -7.90
CA ASN A 329 -14.58 -29.84 -6.73
C ASN A 329 -13.19 -30.49 -6.82
N GLY A 330 -12.37 -30.31 -5.77
CA GLY A 330 -11.06 -30.95 -5.59
C GLY A 330 -9.86 -29.99 -5.61
N ILE A 331 -8.79 -30.31 -4.87
CA ILE A 331 -7.59 -29.46 -4.72
C ILE A 331 -6.90 -29.21 -6.07
N MET A 332 -6.74 -30.25 -6.89
CA MET A 332 -6.15 -30.14 -8.24
C MET A 332 -7.02 -29.25 -9.15
N ALA A 333 -8.35 -29.38 -9.05
CA ALA A 333 -9.31 -28.59 -9.80
C ALA A 333 -9.30 -27.11 -9.38
N ARG A 334 -9.08 -26.82 -8.08
CA ARG A 334 -8.89 -25.44 -7.56
C ARG A 334 -7.59 -24.79 -8.06
N CYS A 335 -6.52 -25.56 -8.22
CA CYS A 335 -5.27 -25.04 -8.79
C CYS A 335 -5.41 -24.75 -10.30
N THR A 336 -6.05 -25.64 -11.06
CA THR A 336 -6.31 -25.40 -12.50
C THR A 336 -7.39 -24.35 -12.75
N SER A 337 -8.36 -24.21 -11.83
CA SER A 337 -9.44 -23.23 -11.97
C SER A 337 -8.93 -21.80 -11.88
N TRP A 338 -7.85 -21.55 -11.13
CA TRP A 338 -7.24 -20.23 -11.09
C TRP A 338 -6.72 -19.79 -12.47
N VAL A 339 -6.10 -20.70 -13.23
CA VAL A 339 -5.67 -20.42 -14.61
C VAL A 339 -6.88 -20.20 -15.53
N ALA A 340 -7.95 -20.97 -15.35
CA ALA A 340 -9.19 -20.80 -16.10
C ALA A 340 -9.88 -19.46 -15.78
N GLU A 341 -9.92 -19.06 -14.51
CA GLU A 341 -10.48 -17.81 -14.00
C GLU A 341 -9.68 -16.61 -14.53
N VAL A 342 -8.35 -16.66 -14.49
CA VAL A 342 -7.48 -15.65 -15.12
C VAL A 342 -7.75 -15.56 -16.62
N ARG A 343 -7.84 -16.69 -17.32
CA ARG A 343 -8.11 -16.71 -18.76
C ARG A 343 -9.48 -16.12 -19.09
N GLU A 344 -10.49 -16.40 -18.27
CA GLU A 344 -11.84 -15.86 -18.42
C GLU A 344 -11.86 -14.35 -18.13
N ASN A 345 -11.22 -13.91 -17.04
CA ASN A 345 -11.06 -12.50 -16.70
C ASN A 345 -10.38 -11.72 -17.84
N VAL A 346 -9.29 -12.25 -18.39
CA VAL A 346 -8.61 -11.64 -19.55
C VAL A 346 -9.51 -11.58 -20.79
N ARG A 347 -10.32 -12.62 -21.04
CA ARG A 347 -11.22 -12.68 -22.21
C ARG A 347 -12.37 -11.68 -22.11
N HIS A 348 -12.90 -11.47 -20.90
CA HIS A 348 -14.01 -10.56 -20.64
C HIS A 348 -13.57 -9.15 -20.24
N SER A 349 -12.29 -8.95 -19.93
CA SER A 349 -11.75 -7.63 -19.64
C SER A 349 -11.88 -6.77 -20.89
N LYS A 350 -12.61 -5.67 -20.76
CA LYS A 350 -12.56 -4.62 -21.77
C LYS A 350 -11.13 -4.06 -21.75
N HIS A 351 -10.43 -4.06 -22.88
CA HIS A 351 -9.18 -3.32 -23.00
C HIS A 351 -9.51 -1.83 -22.91
N VAL A 352 -9.55 -1.30 -21.69
CA VAL A 352 -9.71 0.12 -21.45
C VAL A 352 -8.33 0.74 -21.48
N SER A 353 -8.16 1.75 -22.33
CA SER A 353 -6.93 2.53 -22.36
C SER A 353 -6.78 3.34 -21.06
N LEU A 354 -5.55 3.57 -20.60
CA LEU A 354 -5.28 4.38 -19.39
C LEU A 354 -5.96 5.76 -19.48
N TYR A 355 -6.00 6.37 -20.67
CA TYR A 355 -6.68 7.64 -20.90
C TYR A 355 -8.19 7.57 -20.59
N GLN A 356 -8.86 6.48 -20.97
CA GLN A 356 -10.29 6.28 -20.69
C GLN A 356 -10.56 6.04 -19.19
N GLN A 357 -9.58 5.55 -18.41
CA GLN A 357 -9.70 5.41 -16.95
C GLN A 357 -9.39 6.72 -16.21
N ILE A 358 -8.47 7.55 -16.72
CA ILE A 358 -8.09 8.82 -16.08
C ILE A 358 -9.09 9.94 -16.39
N LYS A 359 -9.61 10.01 -17.63
CA LYS A 359 -10.52 11.08 -18.07
C LYS A 359 -11.74 11.27 -17.14
N PRO A 360 -12.43 10.21 -16.66
CA PRO A 360 -13.57 10.37 -15.76
C PRO A 360 -13.21 10.94 -14.38
N LEU A 361 -11.97 10.84 -13.91
CA LEU A 361 -11.53 11.45 -12.64
C LEU A 361 -11.62 12.99 -12.69
N PHE A 362 -11.64 13.57 -13.88
CA PHE A 362 -11.79 15.01 -14.11
C PHE A 362 -13.19 15.39 -14.60
N SER A 363 -14.20 14.52 -14.41
CA SER A 363 -15.58 14.78 -14.85
C SER A 363 -16.25 15.93 -14.10
N SER A 364 -15.88 16.15 -12.84
CA SER A 364 -16.35 17.26 -12.01
C SER A 364 -15.19 18.07 -11.45
N TRP A 365 -15.39 19.37 -11.23
CA TRP A 365 -14.37 20.24 -10.65
C TRP A 365 -13.90 19.78 -9.26
N PRO A 366 -14.78 19.41 -8.31
CA PRO A 366 -14.34 18.95 -7.00
C PRO A 366 -13.53 17.64 -7.04
N LEU A 367 -13.89 16.70 -7.91
CA LEU A 367 -13.16 15.44 -8.09
C LEU A 367 -11.82 15.66 -8.79
N GLY A 368 -11.79 16.43 -9.87
CA GLY A 368 -10.56 16.75 -10.60
C GLY A 368 -9.55 17.52 -9.76
N TYR A 369 -10.02 18.49 -8.95
CA TYR A 369 -9.17 19.21 -7.99
C TYR A 369 -8.59 18.26 -6.94
N THR A 370 -9.43 17.39 -6.35
CA THR A 370 -8.98 16.40 -5.35
C THR A 370 -7.97 15.42 -5.94
N THR A 371 -8.19 14.97 -7.17
CA THR A 371 -7.26 14.10 -7.91
C THR A 371 -5.90 14.78 -8.09
N ALA A 372 -5.90 16.00 -8.64
CA ALA A 372 -4.67 16.75 -8.91
C ALA A 372 -3.88 17.07 -7.63
N VAL A 373 -4.57 17.51 -6.57
CA VAL A 373 -3.91 17.79 -5.28
C VAL A 373 -3.39 16.52 -4.64
N THR A 374 -4.15 15.42 -4.66
CA THR A 374 -3.70 14.13 -4.10
C THR A 374 -2.44 13.64 -4.81
N TRP A 375 -2.41 13.68 -6.15
CA TRP A 375 -1.23 13.32 -6.93
C TRP A 375 -0.03 14.24 -6.68
N LEU A 376 -0.27 15.54 -6.52
CA LEU A 376 0.77 16.49 -6.13
C LEU A 376 1.32 16.19 -4.74
N LEU A 377 0.47 15.87 -3.76
CA LEU A 377 0.89 15.49 -2.40
C LEU A 377 1.78 14.24 -2.42
N TRP A 378 1.38 13.20 -3.16
CA TRP A 378 2.19 11.98 -3.31
C TRP A 378 3.55 12.25 -3.96
N LEU A 379 3.60 13.16 -4.93
CA LEU A 379 4.84 13.63 -5.56
C LEU A 379 5.73 14.36 -4.53
N LEU A 380 5.20 15.38 -3.84
CA LEU A 380 5.98 16.17 -2.87
C LEU A 380 6.51 15.30 -1.71
N ILE A 381 5.66 14.45 -1.15
CA ILE A 381 6.02 13.54 -0.05
C ILE A 381 6.99 12.44 -0.54
N GLY A 382 6.80 11.96 -1.76
CA GLY A 382 7.72 11.01 -2.40
C GLY A 382 9.12 11.55 -2.62
N LEU A 383 9.28 12.88 -2.65
CA LEU A 383 10.59 13.52 -2.62
C LEU A 383 11.07 13.74 -1.18
N ALA A 384 10.23 14.32 -0.32
CA ALA A 384 10.60 14.72 1.04
C ALA A 384 11.11 13.55 1.90
N TYR A 385 10.38 12.43 1.90
CA TYR A 385 10.68 11.30 2.79
C TYR A 385 11.97 10.55 2.38
N PRO A 386 12.16 10.11 1.12
CA PRO A 386 13.40 9.44 0.74
C PRO A 386 14.61 10.38 0.77
N LEU A 387 14.42 11.67 0.48
CA LEU A 387 15.49 12.66 0.57
C LEU A 387 15.97 12.82 2.02
N PHE A 388 15.09 12.75 3.01
CA PHE A 388 15.49 12.73 4.41
C PHE A 388 16.15 11.40 4.81
N ASN A 389 15.49 10.27 4.52
CA ASN A 389 15.93 8.93 4.94
C ASN A 389 17.28 8.52 4.32
N SER A 390 17.58 8.94 3.09
CA SER A 390 18.83 8.59 2.41
C SER A 390 20.07 9.16 3.09
N PHE A 391 19.93 10.27 3.82
CA PHE A 391 21.06 10.92 4.49
C PHE A 391 21.11 10.63 6.00
N ILE A 392 20.16 9.87 6.58
CA ILE A 392 20.15 9.51 8.02
C ILE A 392 21.46 8.86 8.44
N VAL A 393 22.01 7.94 7.65
CA VAL A 393 23.32 7.30 7.95
C VAL A 393 24.43 8.33 8.01
N THR A 394 24.44 9.28 7.07
CA THR A 394 25.45 10.35 7.03
C THR A 394 25.33 11.27 8.25
N TYR A 395 24.10 11.58 8.68
CA TYR A 395 23.86 12.42 9.85
C TYR A 395 24.16 11.70 11.18
N LEU A 396 23.77 10.44 11.33
CA LEU A 396 24.01 9.66 12.55
C LEU A 396 25.43 9.11 12.66
N GLY A 397 26.11 8.89 11.53
CA GLY A 397 27.49 8.41 11.48
C GLY A 397 28.53 9.52 11.68
N SER A 398 28.15 10.79 11.52
CA SER A 398 29.03 11.95 11.75
C SER A 398 29.07 12.41 13.22
N SER A 399 28.24 11.84 14.09
CA SER A 399 28.05 12.24 15.50
C SER A 399 29.10 11.68 16.49
N GLY A 400 30.26 11.21 16.00
CA GLY A 400 31.45 10.94 16.82
C GLY A 400 31.61 9.55 17.42
N ASP A 401 30.63 8.63 17.31
CA ASP A 401 30.80 7.22 17.70
C ASP A 401 30.63 6.27 16.50
N PRO A 402 31.71 5.64 16.00
CA PRO A 402 31.69 4.84 14.77
C PRO A 402 31.09 3.44 14.94
N SER A 403 30.64 3.05 16.15
CA SER A 403 30.12 1.70 16.40
C SER A 403 28.83 1.45 15.62
N LEU A 404 28.86 0.50 14.66
CA LEU A 404 27.69 0.08 13.89
C LEU A 404 26.53 -0.37 14.78
N TYR A 405 26.84 -1.02 15.92
CA TYR A 405 25.83 -1.43 16.89
C TYR A 405 24.93 -0.27 17.35
N LYS A 406 25.49 0.92 17.60
CA LYS A 406 24.72 2.11 18.00
C LYS A 406 23.85 2.63 16.87
N THR A 407 24.35 2.64 15.62
CA THR A 407 23.56 3.04 14.45
C THR A 407 22.34 2.14 14.26
N TYR A 408 22.50 0.82 14.30
CA TYR A 408 21.38 -0.13 14.16
C TYR A 408 20.42 -0.10 15.35
N ARG A 409 20.93 0.07 16.58
CA ARG A 409 20.08 0.33 17.75
C ARG A 409 19.23 1.60 17.57
N ASN A 410 19.83 2.67 17.06
CA ASN A 410 19.11 3.93 16.83
C ASN A 410 18.01 3.76 15.78
N TYR A 411 18.23 2.97 14.71
CA TYR A 411 17.15 2.62 13.77
C TYR A 411 15.98 1.92 14.44
N VAL A 412 16.23 0.99 15.36
CA VAL A 412 15.18 0.32 16.13
C VAL A 412 14.42 1.33 16.98
N ILE A 413 15.11 2.21 17.71
CA ILE A 413 14.46 3.24 18.55
C ILE A 413 13.55 4.14 17.70
N ILE A 414 14.07 4.65 16.58
CA ILE A 414 13.30 5.49 15.65
C ILE A 414 12.06 4.72 15.15
N SER A 415 12.23 3.46 14.74
CA SER A 415 11.15 2.61 14.22
C SER A 415 10.07 2.32 15.27
N VAL A 416 10.46 2.11 16.54
CA VAL A 416 9.51 1.92 17.66
C VAL A 416 8.63 3.15 17.83
N CYS A 417 9.18 4.36 17.67
CA CYS A 417 8.41 5.61 17.77
C CYS A 417 7.42 5.80 16.61
N GLY A 418 7.63 5.16 15.46
CA GLY A 418 6.68 5.23 14.33
C GLY A 418 5.36 4.49 14.59
N VAL A 419 5.40 3.36 15.30
CA VAL A 419 4.22 2.52 15.58
C VAL A 419 3.09 3.28 16.31
N PRO A 420 3.33 3.97 17.44
CA PRO A 420 2.27 4.75 18.09
C PRO A 420 1.78 5.92 17.22
N GLY A 421 2.61 6.45 16.32
CA GLY A 421 2.21 7.46 15.33
C GLY A 421 1.06 6.96 14.46
N SER A 422 1.19 5.78 13.87
CA SER A 422 0.13 5.17 13.04
C SER A 422 -1.17 4.90 13.81
N VAL A 423 -1.07 4.45 15.06
CA VAL A 423 -2.24 4.23 15.94
C VAL A 423 -2.95 5.54 16.25
N ILE A 424 -2.18 6.59 16.57
CA ILE A 424 -2.72 7.92 16.85
C ILE A 424 -3.33 8.53 15.60
N GLY A 425 -2.73 8.33 14.42
CA GLY A 425 -3.33 8.74 13.14
C GLY A 425 -4.70 8.11 12.92
N ALA A 426 -4.83 6.79 13.13
CA ALA A 426 -6.11 6.09 13.04
C ALA A 426 -7.15 6.63 14.04
N TRP A 427 -6.72 6.99 15.24
CA TRP A 427 -7.60 7.60 16.24
C TRP A 427 -8.01 9.04 15.86
N MET A 428 -7.08 9.88 15.40
CA MET A 428 -7.34 11.28 15.00
C MET A 428 -8.35 11.39 13.86
N VAL A 429 -8.39 10.40 12.97
CA VAL A 429 -9.37 10.30 11.87
C VAL A 429 -10.81 10.16 12.36
N THR A 430 -11.02 9.67 13.58
CA THR A 430 -12.35 9.54 14.20
C THR A 430 -12.87 10.85 14.80
N TRP A 431 -12.05 11.92 14.84
CA TRP A 431 -12.46 13.18 15.45
C TRP A 431 -13.56 13.90 14.66
N PRO A 432 -14.66 14.33 15.31
CA PRO A 432 -15.81 14.94 14.64
C PRO A 432 -15.54 16.23 13.86
N ARG A 433 -14.48 16.98 14.22
CA ARG A 433 -14.18 18.31 13.64
C ARG A 433 -12.91 18.36 12.78
N SER A 434 -11.97 17.45 12.99
CA SER A 434 -10.68 17.42 12.27
C SER A 434 -10.76 16.55 11.01
N GLY A 435 -11.58 15.49 11.04
CA GLY A 435 -11.72 14.56 9.91
C GLY A 435 -10.39 13.90 9.52
N ARG A 436 -10.32 13.36 8.29
CA ARG A 436 -9.07 12.83 7.73
C ARG A 436 -8.13 13.99 7.36
N ARG A 437 -8.70 15.08 6.84
CA ARG A 437 -7.94 16.23 6.34
C ARG A 437 -7.08 16.89 7.41
N GLY A 438 -7.65 17.16 8.59
CA GLY A 438 -6.93 17.80 9.68
C GLY A 438 -5.88 16.89 10.30
N ALA A 439 -6.17 15.59 10.44
CA ALA A 439 -5.21 14.62 10.95
C ALA A 439 -3.96 14.51 10.04
N MET A 440 -4.15 14.43 8.73
CA MET A 440 -3.04 14.45 7.76
C MET A 440 -2.23 15.74 7.83
N ALA A 441 -2.91 16.90 7.81
CA ALA A 441 -2.24 18.19 7.81
C ALA A 441 -1.39 18.40 9.08
N ILE A 442 -1.93 18.06 10.26
CA ILE A 442 -1.21 18.20 11.54
C ILE A 442 0.05 17.32 11.55
N GLY A 443 -0.08 16.04 11.19
CA GLY A 443 1.08 15.13 11.12
C GLY A 443 2.16 15.67 10.18
N THR A 444 1.77 16.07 8.97
CA THR A 444 2.70 16.55 7.94
C THR A 444 3.41 17.85 8.33
N ILE A 445 2.69 18.84 8.85
CA ILE A 445 3.28 20.12 9.27
C ILE A 445 4.25 19.90 10.43
N LEU A 446 3.87 19.09 11.42
CA LEU A 446 4.73 18.81 12.57
C LEU A 446 6.00 18.06 12.15
N SER A 447 5.91 17.08 11.24
CA SER A 447 7.10 16.43 10.66
C SER A 447 8.07 17.47 10.09
N GLY A 448 7.59 18.42 9.27
CA GLY A 448 8.44 19.47 8.71
C GLY A 448 9.00 20.45 9.75
N VAL A 449 8.23 20.80 10.78
CA VAL A 449 8.69 21.66 11.89
C VAL A 449 9.81 20.99 12.70
N PHE A 450 9.66 19.71 13.04
CA PHE A 450 10.70 18.98 13.77
C PHE A 450 11.94 18.73 12.89
N LEU A 451 11.77 18.53 11.59
CA LEU A 451 12.88 18.47 10.63
C LEU A 451 13.65 19.80 10.55
N PHE A 452 12.98 20.95 10.57
CA PHE A 452 13.66 22.24 10.69
C PHE A 452 14.32 22.42 12.05
N GLY A 453 13.68 21.96 13.14
CA GLY A 453 14.29 21.99 14.47
C GLY A 453 15.59 21.19 14.53
N PHE A 454 15.66 20.06 13.81
CA PHE A 454 16.85 19.23 13.70
C PHE A 454 18.05 19.98 13.10
N THR A 455 17.86 20.92 12.17
CA THR A 455 19.00 21.65 11.58
C THR A 455 19.72 22.56 12.57
N GLY A 456 19.07 22.91 13.70
CA GLY A 456 19.69 23.64 14.80
C GLY A 456 20.41 22.74 15.82
N VAL A 457 20.28 21.43 15.69
CA VAL A 457 20.94 20.45 16.56
C VAL A 457 22.37 20.26 16.05
N GLY A 458 23.35 20.51 16.91
CA GLY A 458 24.76 20.26 16.59
C GLY A 458 25.08 18.76 16.47
N SER A 459 26.33 18.39 16.75
CA SER A 459 26.81 17.00 16.65
C SER A 459 26.37 16.09 17.80
N ASP A 460 25.42 16.50 18.63
CA ASP A 460 24.96 15.72 19.79
C ASP A 460 24.09 14.54 19.36
N SER A 461 24.60 13.32 19.54
CA SER A 461 23.96 12.08 19.08
C SER A 461 22.58 11.85 19.71
N ASP A 462 22.41 12.19 20.99
CA ASP A 462 21.17 11.95 21.72
C ASP A 462 20.06 12.90 21.26
N SER A 463 20.39 14.19 21.08
CA SER A 463 19.46 15.16 20.50
C SER A 463 19.07 14.80 19.08
N GLN A 464 20.03 14.39 18.24
CA GLN A 464 19.74 13.94 16.87
C GLN A 464 18.75 12.78 16.87
N LEU A 465 18.98 11.75 17.70
CA LEU A 465 18.08 10.61 17.86
C LEU A 465 16.67 11.04 18.31
N ALA A 466 16.56 11.99 19.25
CA ALA A 466 15.29 12.49 19.72
C ALA A 466 14.49 13.16 18.59
N PHE A 467 15.12 14.04 17.82
CA PHE A 467 14.46 14.69 16.67
C PHE A 467 14.06 13.68 15.59
N PHE A 468 14.93 12.71 15.24
CA PHE A 468 14.57 11.65 14.29
C PHE A 468 13.38 10.82 14.76
N SER A 469 13.32 10.51 16.06
CA SER A 469 12.23 9.71 16.65
C SER A 469 10.90 10.46 16.63
N VAL A 470 10.91 11.74 16.96
CA VAL A 470 9.71 12.60 16.94
C VAL A 470 9.24 12.85 15.50
N THR A 471 10.16 13.11 14.56
CA THR A 471 9.82 13.24 13.14
C THR A 471 9.19 11.95 12.62
N ASN A 472 9.78 10.78 12.88
CA ASN A 472 9.23 9.50 12.43
C ASN A 472 7.82 9.24 13.01
N PHE A 473 7.58 9.63 14.27
CA PHE A 473 6.25 9.55 14.88
C PHE A 473 5.20 10.35 14.09
N PHE A 474 5.49 11.61 13.76
CA PHE A 474 4.56 12.46 12.99
C PHE A 474 4.43 12.05 11.53
N GLU A 475 5.49 11.54 10.91
CA GLU A 475 5.46 11.02 9.55
C GLU A 475 4.52 9.81 9.43
N ASN A 476 4.53 8.94 10.44
CA ASN A 476 3.62 7.79 10.47
C ASN A 476 2.15 8.21 10.68
N ILE A 477 1.87 9.31 11.39
CA ILE A 477 0.52 9.91 11.42
C ILE A 477 0.11 10.37 10.01
N MET A 478 0.97 11.11 9.31
CA MET A 478 0.71 11.58 7.95
C MET A 478 0.44 10.41 7.00
N TYR A 479 1.38 9.48 6.88
CA TYR A 479 1.29 8.38 5.94
C TYR A 479 0.06 7.52 6.21
N GLY A 480 -0.22 7.23 7.48
CA GLY A 480 -1.34 6.38 7.82
C GLY A 480 -2.68 6.92 7.34
N VAL A 481 -2.89 8.23 7.45
CA VAL A 481 -4.13 8.85 6.99
C VAL A 481 -4.12 9.10 5.47
N LEU A 482 -2.98 9.45 4.87
CA LEU A 482 -2.88 9.70 3.42
C LEU A 482 -3.12 8.44 2.57
N TYR A 483 -2.57 7.30 2.99
CA TYR A 483 -2.83 6.02 2.32
C TYR A 483 -4.29 5.56 2.45
N CYS A 484 -5.01 6.02 3.48
CA CYS A 484 -6.44 5.77 3.62
C CYS A 484 -7.27 6.70 2.74
N TYR A 485 -6.94 8.00 2.75
CA TYR A 485 -7.67 9.03 2.04
C TYR A 485 -7.68 8.82 0.52
N THR A 486 -6.55 8.38 -0.04
CA THR A 486 -6.35 8.22 -1.49
C THR A 486 -7.37 7.26 -2.12
N PRO A 487 -7.45 5.97 -1.74
CA PRO A 487 -8.41 5.05 -2.31
C PRO A 487 -9.88 5.35 -1.93
N GLU A 488 -10.13 5.97 -0.77
CA GLU A 488 -11.47 6.40 -0.36
C GLU A 488 -12.02 7.55 -1.23
N SER A 489 -11.13 8.36 -1.81
CA SER A 489 -11.53 9.51 -2.64
C SER A 489 -11.99 9.14 -4.05
N PHE A 490 -11.80 7.87 -4.45
CA PHE A 490 -12.05 7.40 -5.81
C PHE A 490 -13.09 6.25 -5.86
N PRO A 491 -13.90 6.18 -6.92
CA PRO A 491 -14.89 5.11 -7.07
C PRO A 491 -14.20 3.81 -7.50
N ALA A 492 -14.73 2.66 -7.07
CA ALA A 492 -14.10 1.35 -7.23
C ALA A 492 -13.61 1.00 -8.66
N PRO A 493 -14.30 1.36 -9.77
CA PRO A 493 -13.82 1.06 -11.12
C PRO A 493 -12.54 1.81 -11.50
N LEU A 494 -12.29 2.98 -10.90
CA LEU A 494 -11.16 3.85 -11.21
C LEU A 494 -10.14 3.91 -10.08
N ARG A 495 -10.50 3.44 -8.88
CA ARG A 495 -9.69 3.46 -7.66
C ARG A 495 -8.32 2.85 -7.88
N GLY A 496 -8.24 1.66 -8.48
CA GLY A 496 -6.97 0.97 -8.72
C GLY A 496 -6.01 1.77 -9.60
N THR A 497 -6.53 2.40 -10.65
CA THR A 497 -5.73 3.27 -11.53
C THR A 497 -5.33 4.57 -10.84
N ALA A 498 -6.26 5.24 -10.14
CA ALA A 498 -5.98 6.51 -9.47
C ALA A 498 -4.94 6.37 -8.34
N ASP A 499 -5.05 5.29 -7.56
CA ASP A 499 -4.12 4.93 -6.49
C ASP A 499 -2.79 4.41 -7.04
N GLY A 500 -2.82 3.63 -8.13
CA GLY A 500 -1.62 3.21 -8.85
C GLY A 500 -0.79 4.39 -9.40
N VAL A 501 -1.44 5.42 -9.95
CA VAL A 501 -0.77 6.65 -10.39
C VAL A 501 -0.21 7.42 -9.21
N ALA A 502 -0.96 7.56 -8.12
CA ALA A 502 -0.49 8.19 -6.89
C ALA A 502 0.78 7.51 -6.34
N ALA A 503 0.74 6.18 -6.21
CA ALA A 503 1.88 5.37 -5.80
C ALA A 503 3.06 5.51 -6.78
N MET A 504 2.82 5.46 -8.10
CA MET A 504 3.87 5.67 -9.11
C MET A 504 4.56 7.03 -8.92
N LEU A 505 3.81 8.12 -8.74
CA LEU A 505 4.36 9.46 -8.54
C LEU A 505 5.22 9.54 -7.28
N ASN A 506 4.78 8.90 -6.19
CA ASN A 506 5.56 8.80 -4.96
C ASN A 506 6.90 8.08 -5.20
N ARG A 507 6.85 6.90 -5.84
CA ARG A 507 8.05 6.10 -6.11
C ARG A 507 8.98 6.77 -7.13
N LEU A 508 8.44 7.51 -8.09
CA LEU A 508 9.22 8.27 -9.07
C LEU A 508 10.04 9.36 -8.38
N MET A 509 9.45 10.06 -7.41
CA MET A 509 10.21 11.05 -6.64
C MET A 509 11.24 10.41 -5.71
N GLY A 510 11.06 9.15 -5.30
CA GLY A 510 12.11 8.36 -4.65
C GLY A 510 13.32 8.09 -5.56
N VAL A 511 13.09 7.82 -6.86
CA VAL A 511 14.16 7.77 -7.88
C VAL A 511 14.89 9.11 -7.95
N VAL A 512 14.14 10.22 -8.05
CA VAL A 512 14.73 11.57 -8.11
C VAL A 512 15.52 11.89 -6.84
N ALA A 513 15.00 11.59 -5.65
CA ALA A 513 15.70 11.78 -4.37
C ALA A 513 17.01 10.99 -4.33
N THR A 514 17.01 9.77 -4.84
CA THR A 514 18.21 8.93 -4.90
C THR A 514 19.25 9.49 -5.88
N ILE A 515 18.81 10.01 -7.03
CA ILE A 515 19.70 10.69 -7.98
C ILE A 515 20.32 11.94 -7.32
N ILE A 516 19.52 12.74 -6.62
CA ILE A 516 20.02 13.89 -5.87
C ILE A 516 21.06 13.45 -4.84
N PHE A 517 20.80 12.38 -4.08
CA PHE A 517 21.78 11.82 -3.13
C PHE A 517 23.08 11.41 -3.82
N ILE A 518 23.01 10.74 -4.98
CA ILE A 518 24.19 10.28 -5.72
C ILE A 518 25.09 11.44 -6.16
N TYR A 519 24.50 12.56 -6.59
CA TYR A 519 25.23 13.70 -7.17
C TYR A 519 25.42 14.89 -6.23
N SER A 520 24.84 14.87 -5.01
CA SER A 520 25.00 15.96 -4.05
C SER A 520 26.39 15.93 -3.40
N THR A 521 27.03 17.11 -3.32
CA THR A 521 28.32 17.32 -2.66
C THR A 521 28.19 17.85 -1.23
N SER A 522 26.99 18.22 -0.79
CA SER A 522 26.72 18.74 0.56
C SER A 522 25.49 18.09 1.19
N SER A 523 25.52 17.95 2.51
CA SER A 523 24.48 17.27 3.29
C SER A 523 23.44 18.22 3.89
N GLU A 524 23.63 19.53 3.88
CA GLU A 524 22.69 20.50 4.48
C GLU A 524 21.46 20.82 3.61
N PRO A 525 21.58 21.15 2.30
CA PRO A 525 20.43 21.53 1.48
C PRO A 525 19.28 20.51 1.40
N PRO A 526 19.53 19.18 1.41
CA PRO A 526 18.48 18.17 1.40
C PRO A 526 17.49 18.23 2.57
N ILE A 527 17.95 18.53 3.80
CA ILE A 527 17.07 18.58 4.98
C ILE A 527 16.12 19.78 4.89
N TYR A 528 16.64 20.97 4.58
CA TYR A 528 15.82 22.18 4.41
C TYR A 528 14.76 21.99 3.32
N THR A 529 15.14 21.34 2.23
CA THR A 529 14.23 21.01 1.13
C THR A 529 13.14 20.06 1.62
N SER A 530 13.49 18.97 2.30
CA SER A 530 12.54 18.01 2.84
C SER A 530 11.55 18.65 3.82
N ALA A 531 12.06 19.42 4.80
CA ALA A 531 11.23 20.12 5.78
C ALA A 531 10.23 21.09 5.14
N THR A 532 10.68 21.85 4.13
CA THR A 532 9.82 22.78 3.37
C THR A 532 8.73 22.01 2.62
N LEU A 533 9.08 20.92 1.95
CA LEU A 533 8.13 20.10 1.19
C LEU A 533 7.05 19.51 2.11
N PHE A 534 7.40 19.07 3.32
CA PHE A 534 6.43 18.61 4.30
C PHE A 534 5.47 19.73 4.72
N ILE A 535 5.97 20.92 5.09
CA ILE A 535 5.09 22.03 5.50
C ILE A 535 4.17 22.46 4.36
N VAL A 536 4.69 22.60 3.14
CA VAL A 536 3.88 22.95 1.95
C VAL A 536 2.83 21.88 1.69
N SER A 537 3.20 20.59 1.78
CA SER A 537 2.24 19.49 1.62
C SER A 537 1.14 19.52 2.66
N GLY A 538 1.48 19.79 3.93
CA GLY A 538 0.50 19.88 5.01
C GLY A 538 -0.46 21.06 4.84
N LEU A 539 0.01 22.19 4.31
CA LEU A 539 -0.84 23.33 3.97
C LEU A 539 -1.75 23.01 2.76
N LEU A 540 -1.23 22.32 1.75
CA LEU A 540 -2.00 21.85 0.59
C LEU A 540 -3.08 20.83 0.99
N MET A 541 -2.82 19.96 1.97
CA MET A 541 -3.83 19.02 2.47
C MET A 541 -5.07 19.74 3.00
N LEU A 542 -4.93 20.93 3.61
CA LEU A 542 -6.07 21.71 4.09
C LEU A 542 -6.99 22.21 2.97
N THR A 543 -6.52 22.26 1.72
CA THR A 543 -7.34 22.70 0.57
C THR A 543 -8.17 21.58 -0.05
N LEU A 544 -7.94 20.31 0.34
CA LEU A 544 -8.70 19.16 -0.14
C LEU A 544 -10.21 19.37 0.07
N ARG A 545 -10.98 19.13 -0.99
CA ARG A 545 -12.42 19.42 -1.07
C ARG A 545 -13.30 18.24 -0.71
N VAL A 546 -12.79 17.01 -0.85
CA VAL A 546 -13.50 15.78 -0.46
C VAL A 546 -13.08 15.42 0.96
N GLU A 547 -14.05 15.28 1.86
CA GLU A 547 -13.84 14.67 3.18
C GLU A 547 -14.40 13.25 3.11
N THR A 548 -13.54 12.26 3.29
CA THR A 548 -13.91 10.84 3.19
C THR A 548 -14.46 10.29 4.51
N ALA A 549 -14.56 11.14 5.55
CA ALA A 549 -14.98 10.70 6.86
C ALA A 549 -16.40 10.12 6.92
N ALA A 550 -16.47 8.88 7.44
CA ALA A 550 -17.70 8.13 7.70
C ALA A 550 -18.57 7.85 6.45
N ARG A 551 -17.94 7.71 5.27
CA ARG A 551 -18.62 7.46 3.98
C ARG A 551 -18.22 6.14 3.34
N THR A 552 -19.18 5.23 3.19
CA THR A 552 -18.95 3.94 2.51
C THR A 552 -18.44 4.17 1.08
N SER A 553 -17.28 3.62 0.76
CA SER A 553 -16.67 3.79 -0.57
C SER A 553 -17.59 3.20 -1.64
N LEU A 554 -17.84 3.96 -2.72
CA LEU A 554 -18.52 3.46 -3.90
C LEU A 554 -17.65 2.41 -4.59
#